data_AF-A0A7J4I2U4-F1
#
_entry.id   AF-A0A7J4I2U4-F1
#
_cell.length_a   1.000
_cell.length_b   1.000
_cell.length_c   1.000
_cell.angle_alpha   90.00
_cell.angle_beta   90.00
_cell.angle_gamma   90.00
#
_symmetry.space_group_name_H-M   'P 1'
#
loop_
_entity.id
_entity.type
_entity.pdbx_description
1 polymer ?
#
loop_
_entity_poly.entity_id
_entity_poly.type
_entity_poly.pdbx_seq_one_letter_code
_entity_poly.pdbx_strand_id
1 'polypeptide(L)'
;MEIEIDYCPTSEREHYFVSVGLNENEAISFDHTLKGCRIIKQILIKDKLKKKIVNKNKLITGRWKTLVINNGKFVKSYNVLWIDYDNLDIINGEIWETIWEKLIDDNLDKKLLYYSRLICDNYLNLDKFSDEIIKFEKILYNEIKNLK
;
A
#
# COMPACT_ATOMS: atom_id res chain seq x y z
N MET A 1 0.13 -7.53 12.85
CA MET A 1 0.47 -7.37 11.42
C MET A 1 0.69 -5.90 11.20
N GLU A 2 1.84 -5.50 10.66
CA GLU A 2 2.08 -4.10 10.30
C GLU A 2 1.51 -3.85 8.90
N ILE A 3 0.67 -2.82 8.78
CA ILE A 3 -0.03 -2.44 7.56
C ILE A 3 0.25 -0.97 7.32
N GLU A 4 0.69 -0.66 6.11
CA GLU A 4 0.79 0.71 5.62
C GLU A 4 -0.39 1.00 4.69
N ILE A 5 -1.02 2.15 4.86
CA ILE A 5 -2.17 2.57 4.05
C ILE A 5 -1.88 3.97 3.52
N ASP A 6 -1.67 4.05 2.21
CA ASP A 6 -1.67 5.30 1.49
C ASP A 6 -3.08 5.53 0.97
N TYR A 7 -3.67 6.66 1.34
CA TYR A 7 -5.00 7.03 0.87
C TYR A 7 -4.99 8.49 0.41
N CYS A 8 -5.51 8.72 -0.80
CA CYS A 8 -5.65 10.05 -1.36
C CYS A 8 -7.14 10.44 -1.42
N PRO A 9 -7.69 11.08 -0.38
CA PRO A 9 -9.12 11.44 -0.35
C PRO A 9 -9.51 12.50 -1.39
N THR A 10 -8.54 13.19 -1.99
CA THR A 10 -8.77 14.31 -2.90
C THR A 10 -8.86 13.89 -4.38
N SER A 11 -8.62 12.62 -4.72
CA SER A 11 -8.80 12.15 -6.09
C SER A 11 -10.27 11.82 -6.36
N GLU A 12 -10.81 12.27 -7.50
CA GLU A 12 -12.18 11.93 -7.95
C GLU A 12 -12.39 10.41 -8.10
N ARG A 13 -11.29 9.69 -8.32
CA ARG A 13 -11.21 8.23 -8.23
C ARG A 13 -10.63 7.93 -6.85
N GLU A 14 -11.44 7.45 -5.93
CA GLU A 14 -11.02 7.16 -4.55
C GLU A 14 -9.88 6.13 -4.56
N HIS A 15 -8.61 6.58 -4.47
CA HIS A 15 -7.45 5.71 -4.60
C HIS A 15 -6.95 5.24 -3.24
N TYR A 16 -6.50 3.98 -3.18
CA TYR A 16 -5.79 3.45 -2.03
C TYR A 16 -4.59 2.61 -2.46
N PHE A 17 -3.61 2.52 -1.57
CA PHE A 17 -2.52 1.58 -1.66
C PHE A 17 -2.27 1.01 -0.27
N VAL A 18 -2.58 -0.28 -0.07
CA VAL A 18 -2.39 -0.96 1.21
C VAL A 18 -1.23 -1.91 1.10
N SER A 19 -0.19 -1.76 1.91
CA SER A 19 0.99 -2.62 1.90
C SER A 19 1.11 -3.41 3.20
N VAL A 20 1.42 -4.70 3.09
CA VAL A 20 1.69 -5.59 4.22
C VAL A 20 3.08 -6.19 4.04
N GLY A 21 3.99 -5.84 4.95
CA GLY A 21 5.34 -6.39 4.98
C GLY A 21 5.34 -7.89 5.31
N LEU A 22 5.95 -8.70 4.44
CA LEU A 22 6.20 -10.12 4.71
C LEU A 22 7.52 -10.32 5.48
N ASN A 23 8.51 -9.49 5.15
CA ASN A 23 9.79 -9.37 5.82
C ASN A 23 10.42 -8.01 5.44
N GLU A 24 11.67 -7.77 5.86
CA GLU A 24 12.42 -6.53 5.58
C GLU A 24 12.60 -6.21 4.07
N ASN A 25 12.39 -7.18 3.18
CA ASN A 25 12.69 -7.06 1.75
C ASN A 25 11.49 -7.39 0.85
N GLU A 26 10.38 -7.85 1.41
CA GLU A 26 9.22 -8.30 0.63
C GLU A 26 7.93 -7.75 1.23
N ALA A 27 7.03 -7.32 0.35
CA ALA A 27 5.70 -6.89 0.72
C ALA A 27 4.65 -7.44 -0.27
N ILE A 28 3.44 -7.61 0.22
CA ILE A 28 2.25 -7.74 -0.62
C ILE A 28 1.47 -6.44 -0.50
N SER A 29 1.13 -5.86 -1.64
CA SER A 29 0.36 -4.62 -1.68
C SER A 29 -0.92 -4.79 -2.49
N PHE A 30 -1.97 -4.14 -2.04
CA PHE A 30 -3.27 -4.06 -2.68
C PHE A 30 -3.37 -2.64 -3.24
N ASP A 31 -3.31 -2.55 -4.55
CA ASP A 31 -3.15 -1.34 -5.33
C ASP A 31 -4.47 -1.02 -6.03
N HIS A 32 -5.07 0.13 -5.69
CA HIS A 32 -6.12 0.78 -6.46
C HIS A 32 -5.64 2.20 -6.81
N THR A 33 -4.88 2.28 -7.89
CA THR A 33 -4.32 3.53 -8.42
C THR A 33 -4.72 3.72 -9.88
N LEU A 34 -4.09 4.69 -10.57
CA LEU A 34 -4.24 4.91 -12.00
C LEU A 34 -3.85 3.68 -12.85
N LYS A 35 -3.08 2.73 -12.29
CA LYS A 35 -2.70 1.49 -12.97
C LYS A 35 -3.79 0.39 -12.90
N GLY A 36 -4.86 0.62 -12.15
CA GLY A 36 -5.97 -0.32 -11.98
C GLY A 36 -6.03 -0.92 -10.57
N CYS A 37 -6.78 -2.02 -10.44
CA CYS A 37 -7.06 -2.71 -9.17
C CYS A 37 -6.37 -4.08 -9.14
N ARG A 38 -5.28 -4.21 -8.37
CA ARG A 38 -4.40 -5.39 -8.39
C ARG A 38 -3.73 -5.67 -7.05
N ILE A 39 -3.42 -6.94 -6.82
CA ILE A 39 -2.54 -7.38 -5.74
C ILE A 39 -1.17 -7.60 -6.33
N ILE A 40 -0.15 -6.98 -5.76
CA ILE A 40 1.23 -7.04 -6.22
C ILE A 40 2.13 -7.63 -5.14
N LYS A 41 3.12 -8.42 -5.56
CA LYS A 41 4.26 -8.80 -4.72
C LYS A 41 5.44 -7.92 -5.10
N GLN A 42 5.98 -7.20 -4.13
CA GLN A 42 7.12 -6.32 -4.31
C GLN A 42 8.34 -6.81 -3.54
N ILE A 43 9.53 -6.58 -4.11
CA ILE A 43 10.82 -6.84 -3.47
C ILE A 43 11.67 -5.57 -3.40
N LEU A 44 12.38 -5.36 -2.29
CA LEU A 44 13.27 -4.22 -2.09
C LEU A 44 14.62 -4.45 -2.79
N ILE A 45 15.01 -3.53 -3.66
CA ILE A 45 16.28 -3.55 -4.39
C ILE A 45 17.34 -2.76 -3.61
N LYS A 46 18.24 -3.47 -2.92
CA LYS A 46 19.20 -2.86 -1.98
C LYS A 46 20.37 -2.09 -2.63
N ASP A 47 21.18 -2.65 -3.54
CA ASP A 47 22.55 -2.07 -3.69
C ASP A 47 23.31 -2.06 -5.04
N LYS A 48 22.72 -2.39 -6.21
CA LYS A 48 23.46 -2.22 -7.50
C LYS A 48 22.74 -1.49 -8.63
N LEU A 49 21.41 -1.36 -8.56
CA LEU A 49 20.59 -0.76 -9.62
C LEU A 49 20.15 0.68 -9.33
N LYS A 50 20.25 1.15 -8.08
CA LYS A 50 19.84 2.52 -7.66
C LYS A 50 20.43 3.62 -8.55
N LYS A 51 21.69 3.49 -8.98
CA LYS A 51 22.35 4.48 -9.84
C LYS A 51 21.93 4.43 -11.32
N LYS A 52 21.38 3.30 -11.80
CA LYS A 52 20.97 3.14 -13.21
C LYS A 52 19.50 3.48 -13.43
N ILE A 53 18.63 3.24 -12.44
CA ILE A 53 17.17 3.41 -12.57
C ILE A 53 16.73 4.86 -12.34
N VAL A 54 17.42 5.59 -11.44
CA VAL A 54 17.07 6.98 -11.11
C VAL A 54 17.48 7.90 -12.27
N ASN A 55 16.60 8.05 -13.24
CA ASN A 55 16.71 9.14 -14.20
C ASN A 55 16.35 10.43 -13.46
N LYS A 56 17.34 11.31 -13.26
CA LYS A 56 17.21 12.53 -12.43
C LYS A 56 16.08 13.48 -12.88
N ASN A 57 15.51 13.24 -14.05
CA ASN A 57 14.50 14.09 -14.68
C ASN A 57 13.06 13.54 -14.58
N LYS A 58 12.81 12.35 -14.00
CA LYS A 58 11.42 11.92 -13.77
C LYS A 58 10.80 12.75 -12.64
N LEU A 59 9.58 13.23 -12.90
CA LEU A 59 8.77 13.98 -11.94
C LEU A 59 8.14 13.02 -10.92
N ILE A 60 7.92 13.53 -9.71
CA ILE A 60 7.15 12.84 -8.66
C ILE A 60 5.75 12.54 -9.21
N THR A 61 5.39 11.26 -9.23
CA THR A 61 4.10 10.77 -9.77
C THR A 61 3.02 10.71 -8.69
N GLY A 62 3.40 10.70 -7.41
CA GLY A 62 2.46 10.70 -6.30
C GLY A 62 3.03 11.35 -5.04
N ARG A 63 2.17 12.09 -4.33
CA ARG A 63 2.42 12.54 -2.95
C ARG A 63 1.26 12.11 -2.08
N TRP A 64 1.51 11.19 -1.16
CA TRP A 64 0.46 10.57 -0.36
C TRP A 64 0.82 10.69 1.12
N LYS A 65 -0.19 10.70 1.97
CA LYS A 65 -0.02 10.54 3.41
C LYS A 65 -0.26 9.07 3.74
N THR A 66 0.76 8.44 4.28
CA THR A 66 0.76 7.04 4.72
C THR A 66 0.40 6.98 6.19
N LEU A 67 -0.47 6.04 6.55
CA LEU A 67 -0.73 5.65 7.93
C LEU A 67 -0.17 4.26 8.18
N VAL A 68 0.50 4.08 9.32
CA VAL A 68 0.97 2.78 9.78
C VAL A 68 0.06 2.30 10.90
N ILE A 69 -0.52 1.13 10.71
CA ILE A 69 -1.29 0.40 11.71
C ILE A 69 -0.55 -0.86 12.09
N ASN A 70 -0.54 -1.18 13.38
CA ASN A 70 -0.04 -2.45 13.88
C ASN A 70 -1.00 -3.02 14.92
N ASN A 71 -1.51 -4.23 14.66
CA ASN A 71 -2.46 -4.95 15.52
C ASN A 71 -3.66 -4.07 15.91
N GLY A 72 -4.29 -3.50 14.88
CA GLY A 72 -5.45 -2.64 14.97
C GLY A 72 -5.25 -1.27 15.61
N LYS A 73 -4.01 -0.86 15.90
CA LYS A 73 -3.69 0.45 16.49
C LYS A 73 -2.89 1.31 15.54
N PHE A 74 -3.21 2.60 15.48
CA PHE A 74 -2.40 3.59 14.79
C PHE A 74 -1.04 3.73 15.48
N VAL A 75 0.03 3.70 14.69
CA VAL A 75 1.41 3.81 15.17
C VAL A 75 2.01 5.16 14.81
N LYS A 76 1.98 5.50 13.51
CA LYS A 76 2.57 6.74 12.98
C LYS A 76 1.98 7.08 11.62
N SER A 77 2.16 8.33 11.20
CA SER A 77 1.88 8.76 9.83
C SER A 77 3.08 9.47 9.25
N TYR A 78 3.32 9.33 7.95
CA TYR A 78 4.39 10.02 7.25
C TYR A 78 3.98 10.32 5.81
N ASN A 79 4.71 11.23 5.15
CA ASN A 79 4.46 11.52 3.74
C ASN A 79 5.34 10.62 2.87
N VAL A 80 4.76 10.07 1.81
CA VAL A 80 5.48 9.30 0.79
C VAL A 80 5.54 10.06 -0.52
N LEU A 81 6.72 10.04 -1.12
CA LEU A 81 6.97 10.52 -2.47
C LEU A 81 7.18 9.31 -3.37
N TRP A 82 6.32 9.21 -4.38
CA TRP A 82 6.33 8.15 -5.37
C TRP A 82 6.95 8.63 -6.68
N ILE A 83 7.82 7.81 -7.26
CA ILE A 83 8.25 7.92 -8.65
C ILE A 83 8.05 6.57 -9.30
N ASP A 84 7.10 6.54 -10.20
CA ASP A 84 6.67 5.33 -10.88
C ASP A 84 7.52 5.06 -12.14
N TYR A 85 8.12 3.86 -12.21
CA TYR A 85 8.82 3.27 -13.34
C TYR A 85 8.22 1.91 -13.72
N ASP A 86 6.89 1.86 -13.86
CA ASP A 86 6.10 0.70 -14.29
C ASP A 86 6.18 -0.48 -13.32
N ASN A 87 7.13 -1.38 -13.52
CA ASN A 87 7.39 -2.51 -12.62
C ASN A 87 8.32 -2.13 -11.46
N LEU A 88 8.89 -0.94 -11.48
CA LEU A 88 9.77 -0.41 -10.44
C LEU A 88 9.15 0.85 -9.84
N ASP A 89 9.02 0.89 -8.52
CA ASP A 89 8.55 2.06 -7.80
C ASP A 89 9.66 2.61 -6.91
N ILE A 90 9.89 3.92 -6.98
CA ILE A 90 10.77 4.61 -6.05
C ILE A 90 9.91 5.30 -4.99
N ILE A 91 9.99 4.80 -3.76
CA ILE A 91 9.19 5.28 -2.62
C ILE A 91 10.17 5.83 -1.58
N ASN A 92 10.16 7.14 -1.35
CA ASN A 92 11.08 7.80 -0.41
C ASN A 92 12.57 7.45 -0.61
N GLY A 93 12.98 7.14 -1.85
CA GLY A 93 14.36 6.78 -2.21
C GLY A 93 14.70 5.28 -2.11
N GLU A 94 13.76 4.47 -1.63
CA GLU A 94 13.80 3.01 -1.76
C GLU A 94 13.28 2.58 -3.13
N ILE A 95 13.82 1.49 -3.67
CA ILE A 95 13.38 0.96 -4.97
C ILE A 95 12.71 -0.38 -4.73
N TRP A 96 11.46 -0.49 -5.12
CA TRP A 96 10.64 -1.68 -5.00
C TRP A 96 10.33 -2.22 -6.40
N GLU A 97 10.60 -3.49 -6.64
CA GLU A 97 10.29 -4.17 -7.90
C GLU A 97 9.08 -5.06 -7.73
N THR A 98 8.07 -4.87 -8.58
CA THR A 98 6.93 -5.77 -8.70
C THR A 98 7.37 -7.03 -9.45
N ILE A 99 7.38 -8.17 -8.75
CA ILE A 99 7.80 -9.45 -9.31
C ILE A 99 6.62 -10.34 -9.72
N TRP A 100 5.42 -10.01 -9.26
CA TRP A 100 4.20 -10.73 -9.58
C TRP A 100 2.99 -9.85 -9.31
N GLU A 101 1.93 -10.01 -10.09
CA GLU A 101 0.65 -9.32 -9.91
C GLU A 101 -0.54 -10.20 -10.29
N LYS A 102 -1.70 -9.95 -9.65
CA LYS A 102 -3.02 -10.45 -10.08
C LYS A 102 -4.06 -9.36 -9.93
N LEU A 103 -5.14 -9.44 -10.70
CA LEU A 103 -6.30 -8.54 -10.54
C LEU A 103 -7.00 -8.77 -9.20
N ILE A 104 -7.48 -7.69 -8.59
CA ILE A 104 -8.41 -7.74 -7.45
C ILE A 104 -9.82 -7.91 -8.01
N ASP A 105 -10.63 -8.79 -7.40
CA ASP A 105 -12.06 -8.85 -7.74
C ASP A 105 -12.82 -7.64 -7.16
N ASP A 106 -13.85 -7.18 -7.87
CA ASP A 106 -14.61 -5.98 -7.50
C ASP A 106 -15.15 -5.97 -6.06
N ASN A 107 -15.46 -7.14 -5.49
CA ASN A 107 -15.99 -7.21 -4.13
C ASN A 107 -14.88 -7.01 -3.09
N LEU A 108 -13.71 -7.58 -3.33
CA LEU A 108 -12.53 -7.33 -2.50
C LEU A 108 -12.08 -5.87 -2.62
N ASP A 109 -12.01 -5.32 -3.82
CA ASP A 109 -11.62 -3.91 -4.07
C ASP A 109 -12.50 -2.94 -3.27
N LYS A 110 -13.82 -3.07 -3.38
CA LYS A 110 -14.78 -2.24 -2.64
C LYS A 110 -14.62 -2.34 -1.12
N LYS A 111 -14.33 -3.54 -0.60
CA LYS A 111 -14.10 -3.73 0.85
C LYS A 111 -12.82 -3.03 1.28
N LEU A 112 -11.73 -3.21 0.54
CA LEU A 112 -10.44 -2.59 0.85
C LEU A 112 -10.51 -1.07 0.77
N LEU A 113 -11.24 -0.54 -0.21
CA LEU A 113 -11.53 0.90 -0.31
C LEU A 113 -12.31 1.40 0.91
N TYR A 114 -13.39 0.72 1.28
CA TYR A 114 -14.19 1.05 2.47
C TYR A 114 -13.33 1.10 3.75
N TYR A 115 -12.52 0.06 3.98
CA TYR A 115 -11.69 0.00 5.17
C TYR A 115 -10.55 1.02 5.15
N SER A 116 -9.89 1.21 3.99
CA SER A 116 -8.86 2.24 3.83
C SER A 116 -9.40 3.61 4.19
N ARG A 117 -10.58 3.96 3.66
CA ARG A 117 -11.25 5.23 3.98
C ARG A 117 -11.63 5.33 5.45
N LEU A 118 -12.30 4.32 6.00
CA LEU A 118 -12.70 4.29 7.42
C LEU A 118 -11.50 4.55 8.32
N ILE A 119 -10.39 3.85 8.06
CA ILE A 119 -9.16 3.97 8.81
C ILE A 119 -8.57 5.38 8.67
N CYS A 120 -8.42 5.86 7.43
CA CYS A 120 -7.80 7.14 7.17
C CYS A 120 -8.59 8.32 7.74
N ASP A 121 -9.91 8.23 7.77
CA ASP A 121 -10.79 9.24 8.34
C ASP A 121 -10.80 9.19 9.89
N ASN A 122 -10.46 8.04 10.50
CA ASN A 122 -10.63 7.80 11.94
C ASN A 122 -9.37 7.36 12.68
N TYR A 123 -8.18 7.50 12.10
CA TYR A 123 -6.94 6.89 12.63
C TYR A 123 -6.57 7.28 14.08
N LEU A 124 -7.04 8.43 14.56
CA LEU A 124 -6.85 8.86 15.95
C LEU A 124 -7.80 8.20 16.96
N ASN A 125 -8.84 7.51 16.49
CA ASN A 125 -9.90 6.89 17.29
C ASN A 125 -10.25 5.47 16.80
N LEU A 126 -9.26 4.71 16.30
CA LEU A 126 -9.48 3.36 15.76
C LEU A 126 -10.04 2.36 16.77
N ASP A 127 -9.87 2.63 18.06
CA ASP A 127 -10.43 1.85 19.16
C ASP A 127 -11.96 1.76 19.08
N LYS A 128 -12.63 2.79 18.55
CA LYS A 128 -14.10 2.82 18.34
C LYS A 128 -14.57 1.93 17.18
N PHE A 129 -13.64 1.44 16.37
CA PHE A 129 -13.89 0.65 15.16
C PHE A 129 -13.17 -0.70 15.20
N SER A 130 -12.92 -1.24 16.40
CA SER A 130 -12.10 -2.45 16.58
C SER A 130 -12.57 -3.63 15.74
N ASP A 131 -13.88 -3.81 15.61
CA ASP A 131 -14.48 -4.91 14.84
C ASP A 131 -14.21 -4.75 13.34
N GLU A 132 -14.30 -3.54 12.81
CA GLU A 132 -13.96 -3.21 11.43
C GLU A 132 -12.48 -3.43 11.15
N ILE A 133 -11.60 -3.03 12.07
CA ILE A 133 -10.16 -3.21 11.90
C ILE A 133 -9.78 -4.69 11.94
N ILE A 134 -10.37 -5.49 12.84
CA ILE A 134 -10.17 -6.94 12.88
C ILE A 134 -10.64 -7.58 11.57
N LYS A 135 -11.79 -7.15 11.01
CA LYS A 135 -12.28 -7.64 9.70
C LYS A 135 -11.31 -7.29 8.58
N PHE A 136 -10.80 -6.06 8.56
CA PHE A 136 -9.81 -5.61 7.58
C PHE A 136 -8.52 -6.43 7.65
N GLU A 137 -7.91 -6.57 8.82
CA GLU A 137 -6.72 -7.38 9.03
C GLU A 137 -6.94 -8.84 8.60
N LYS A 138 -8.12 -9.41 8.91
CA LYS A 138 -8.47 -10.77 8.51
C LYS A 138 -8.61 -10.93 7.00
N ILE A 139 -9.17 -9.95 6.30
CA ILE A 139 -9.25 -9.94 4.82
C ILE A 139 -7.85 -9.97 4.23
N LEU A 140 -6.98 -9.04 4.64
CA LEU A 140 -5.60 -8.96 4.16
C LEU A 140 -4.84 -10.27 4.43
N TYR A 141 -4.93 -10.79 5.66
CA TYR A 141 -4.28 -12.03 6.05
C TYR A 141 -4.73 -13.23 5.20
N ASN A 142 -6.05 -13.37 4.97
CA ASN A 142 -6.59 -14.46 4.18
C ASN A 142 -6.13 -14.38 2.72
N GLU A 143 -6.17 -13.19 2.12
CA GLU A 143 -5.70 -13.00 0.76
C GLU A 143 -4.21 -13.34 0.65
N ILE A 144 -3.37 -12.81 1.53
CA ILE A 144 -1.93 -13.11 1.54
C ILE A 144 -1.67 -14.60 1.73
N LYS A 145 -2.45 -15.29 2.58
CA LYS A 145 -2.32 -16.74 2.79
C LYS A 145 -2.67 -17.53 1.53
N ASN A 146 -3.66 -17.10 0.76
CA ASN A 146 -4.08 -17.76 -0.48
C ASN A 146 -3.10 -17.53 -1.64
N LEU A 147 -2.10 -16.65 -1.49
CA LEU A 147 -1.05 -16.41 -2.48
C LEU A 147 0.19 -17.29 -2.30
N LYS A 148 0.28 -18.02 -1.18
CA LYS A 148 1.39 -18.94 -0.87
C LYS A 148 1.07 -20.34 -1.33
#